data_AF-A0A934QQR9-F1
#
_entry.id   AF-A0A934QQR9-F1
#
_cell.length_a   1.000
_cell.length_b   1.000
_cell.length_c   1.000
_cell.angle_alpha   90.00
_cell.angle_beta   90.00
_cell.angle_gamma   90.00
#
_symmetry.space_group_name_H-M   'P 1'
#
loop_
_entity.id
_entity.type
_entity.pdbx_description
1 polymer ?
#
loop_
_entity_poly.entity_id
_entity_poly.type
_entity_poly.pdbx_seq_one_letter_code
_entity_poly.pdbx_strand_id
1 'polypeptide(L)'
;MDVRLGDVDDLTTVLTGLAGSYGPQRHLFEPVLAELVGLVVRGLEHRARPGCGVFVADVVNGDDEAVSIDDVPPALRALLRAVLASLNAAPGDTHFHLGLVAADPDPLARIDVAMHALMWADVLSADLD
;
A
#
# COMPACT_ATOMS: atom_id res chain seq x y z
N MET A 1 -10.99 -9.44 -27.20
CA MET A 1 -9.78 -9.12 -26.44
C MET A 1 -9.90 -7.64 -26.08
N ASP A 2 -10.93 -7.29 -25.30
CA ASP A 2 -11.40 -5.90 -25.13
C ASP A 2 -11.79 -5.59 -23.68
N VAL A 3 -12.37 -6.59 -22.97
CA VAL A 3 -12.79 -6.42 -21.57
C VAL A 3 -11.62 -6.07 -20.66
N ARG A 4 -10.47 -6.76 -20.78
CA ARG A 4 -9.27 -6.48 -19.98
C ARG A 4 -8.61 -5.14 -20.27
N LEU A 5 -8.86 -4.54 -21.44
CA LEU A 5 -8.33 -3.21 -21.76
C LEU A 5 -9.21 -2.11 -21.15
N GLY A 6 -10.54 -2.28 -21.19
CA GLY A 6 -11.48 -1.36 -20.52
C GLY A 6 -11.27 -1.29 -19.01
N ASP A 7 -11.05 -2.43 -18.35
CA ASP A 7 -10.79 -2.47 -16.90
C ASP A 7 -9.52 -1.69 -16.51
N VAL A 8 -8.49 -1.72 -17.36
CA VAL A 8 -7.22 -1.02 -17.13
C VAL A 8 -7.37 0.48 -17.34
N ASP A 9 -8.14 0.91 -18.34
CA ASP A 9 -8.41 2.33 -18.60
C ASP A 9 -9.25 2.95 -17.46
N ASP A 10 -10.24 2.21 -16.95
CA ASP A 10 -11.05 2.62 -15.80
C ASP A 10 -10.22 2.71 -14.52
N LEU A 11 -9.36 1.71 -14.24
CA LEU A 11 -8.44 1.74 -13.10
C LEU A 11 -7.47 2.91 -13.19
N THR A 12 -6.92 3.16 -14.39
CA THR A 12 -5.99 4.29 -14.63
C THR A 12 -6.69 5.62 -14.36
N THR A 13 -7.95 5.75 -14.78
CA THR A 13 -8.78 6.95 -14.55
C THR A 13 -8.99 7.19 -13.05
N VAL A 14 -9.35 6.14 -12.30
CA VAL A 14 -9.55 6.21 -10.85
C VAL A 14 -8.26 6.59 -10.13
N LEU A 15 -7.16 5.91 -10.44
CA LEU A 15 -5.86 6.18 -9.80
C LEU A 15 -5.36 7.58 -10.10
N THR A 16 -5.53 8.07 -11.32
CA THR A 16 -5.14 9.44 -11.69
C THR A 16 -6.02 10.48 -10.98
N GLY A 17 -7.32 10.20 -10.82
CA GLY A 17 -8.25 11.06 -10.08
C GLY A 17 -7.96 11.14 -8.58
N LEU A 18 -7.45 10.04 -8.01
CA LEU A 18 -7.09 9.88 -6.60
C LEU A 18 -5.69 10.45 -6.29
N ALA A 19 -4.68 10.11 -7.09
CA ALA A 19 -3.27 10.40 -6.79
C ALA A 19 -2.69 11.58 -7.59
N GLY A 20 -3.42 12.10 -8.58
CA GLY A 20 -3.01 13.26 -9.36
C GLY A 20 -3.02 14.54 -8.54
N SER A 21 -2.02 15.42 -8.74
CA SER A 21 -1.87 16.67 -7.98
C SER A 21 -3.06 17.64 -8.12
N TYR A 22 -3.83 17.52 -9.21
CA TYR A 22 -5.06 18.26 -9.47
C TYR A 22 -6.29 17.34 -9.60
N GLY A 23 -6.18 16.09 -9.13
CA GLY A 23 -7.26 15.13 -9.18
C GLY A 23 -8.46 15.62 -8.36
N PRO A 24 -9.70 15.48 -8.87
CA PRO A 24 -10.90 15.92 -8.16
C PRO A 24 -11.10 15.19 -6.82
N GLN A 25 -10.53 13.99 -6.71
CA GLN A 25 -10.68 13.08 -5.57
C GLN A 25 -9.41 12.99 -4.72
N ARG A 26 -8.44 13.90 -4.88
CA ARG A 26 -7.16 13.83 -4.14
C ARG A 26 -7.29 13.75 -2.63
N HIS A 27 -8.35 14.32 -2.08
CA HIS A 27 -8.65 14.29 -0.65
C HIS A 27 -9.01 12.88 -0.14
N LEU A 28 -9.38 11.97 -1.04
CA LEU A 28 -9.68 10.58 -0.73
C LEU A 28 -8.45 9.69 -0.77
N PHE A 29 -7.30 10.18 -1.25
CA PHE A 29 -6.10 9.37 -1.40
C PHE A 29 -5.67 8.72 -0.07
N GLU A 30 -5.49 9.53 0.97
CA GLU A 30 -5.07 9.02 2.29
C GLU A 30 -6.13 8.08 2.92
N PRO A 31 -7.44 8.42 2.95
CA PRO A 31 -8.47 7.48 3.42
C PRO A 31 -8.51 6.15 2.66
N VAL A 32 -8.40 6.18 1.33
CA VAL A 32 -8.39 4.95 0.51
C VAL A 32 -7.16 4.12 0.80
N LEU A 33 -5.99 4.77 0.93
CA LEU A 33 -4.75 4.07 1.27
C LEU A 33 -4.81 3.45 2.68
N ALA A 34 -5.46 4.12 3.64
CA ALA A 34 -5.69 3.59 4.98
C ALA A 34 -6.54 2.31 4.96
N GLU A 35 -7.62 2.28 4.15
CA GLU A 35 -8.45 1.09 4.00
C GLU A 35 -7.69 -0.07 3.32
N LEU A 36 -6.88 0.23 2.30
CA LEU A 36 -6.02 -0.78 1.66
C LEU A 36 -5.00 -1.36 2.64
N VAL A 37 -4.35 -0.51 3.45
CA VAL A 37 -3.47 -0.99 4.53
C VAL A 37 -4.24 -1.84 5.53
N GLY A 38 -5.45 -1.45 5.90
CA GLY A 38 -6.31 -2.25 6.78
C GLY A 38 -6.63 -3.64 6.21
N LEU A 39 -6.87 -3.76 4.90
CA LEU A 39 -7.06 -5.04 4.24
C LEU A 39 -5.79 -5.91 4.28
N VAL A 40 -4.63 -5.31 3.98
CA VAL A 40 -3.33 -5.98 4.04
C VAL A 40 -3.05 -6.51 5.46
N VAL A 41 -3.24 -5.66 6.47
CA VAL A 41 -3.02 -6.02 7.88
C VAL A 41 -3.90 -7.20 8.28
N ARG A 42 -5.21 -7.15 8.00
CA ARG A 42 -6.13 -8.26 8.32
C ARG A 42 -5.72 -9.57 7.63
N GLY A 43 -5.32 -9.50 6.35
CA GLY A 43 -4.88 -10.67 5.61
C GLY A 43 -3.56 -11.27 6.13
N LEU A 44 -2.66 -10.44 6.66
CA LEU A 44 -1.42 -10.89 7.30
C LEU A 44 -1.68 -11.47 8.70
N GLU A 45 -2.51 -10.82 9.51
CA GLU A 45 -2.91 -11.32 10.83
C GLU A 45 -3.62 -12.67 10.73
N HIS A 46 -4.46 -12.88 9.72
CA HIS A 46 -5.13 -14.16 9.48
C HIS A 46 -4.15 -15.30 9.19
N ARG A 47 -3.04 -15.00 8.49
CA ARG A 47 -1.98 -15.97 8.17
C ARG A 47 -0.96 -16.15 9.29
N ALA A 48 -0.88 -15.19 10.20
CA ALA A 48 0.07 -15.22 11.30
C ALA A 48 -0.25 -16.36 12.28
N ARG A 49 0.80 -16.97 12.84
CA ARG A 49 0.62 -17.98 13.89
C ARG A 49 0.18 -17.28 15.19
N PRO A 50 -0.72 -17.90 15.98
CA PRO A 50 -1.09 -17.38 17.29
C PRO A 50 0.16 -17.22 18.18
N GLY A 51 0.33 -16.03 18.77
CA GLY A 51 1.44 -15.73 19.69
C GLY A 51 2.65 -15.03 19.07
N CYS A 52 2.61 -14.63 17.80
CA CYS A 52 3.59 -13.68 17.25
C CYS A 52 3.45 -12.32 17.96
N GLY A 53 4.51 -11.91 18.69
CA GLY A 53 4.49 -10.68 19.49
C GLY A 53 4.99 -9.42 18.77
N VAL A 54 5.71 -9.58 17.65
CA VAL A 54 6.26 -8.48 16.85
C VAL A 54 6.29 -8.88 15.39
N PHE A 55 5.88 -7.97 14.50
CA PHE A 55 5.98 -8.13 13.06
C PHE A 55 7.19 -7.36 12.53
N VAL A 56 7.99 -8.03 11.70
CA VAL A 56 9.13 -7.47 10.96
C VAL A 56 8.98 -7.81 9.49
N ALA A 57 9.61 -7.03 8.61
CA ALA A 57 9.60 -7.27 7.18
C ALA A 57 11.04 -7.36 6.67
N ASP A 58 11.32 -8.42 5.92
CA ASP A 58 12.50 -8.53 5.07
C ASP A 58 12.11 -8.03 3.68
N VAL A 59 12.95 -7.16 3.10
CA VAL A 59 12.72 -6.61 1.75
C VAL A 59 13.66 -7.32 0.78
N VAL A 60 13.07 -7.88 -0.27
CA VAL A 60 13.80 -8.58 -1.34
C VAL A 60 13.43 -8.00 -2.70
N ASN A 61 14.31 -8.18 -3.68
CA ASN A 61 14.03 -7.85 -5.08
C ASN A 61 13.34 -9.02 -5.81
N GLY A 62 13.13 -8.88 -7.13
CA GLY A 62 12.50 -9.91 -7.96
C GLY A 62 13.32 -11.21 -8.11
N ASP A 63 14.60 -11.17 -7.78
CA ASP A 63 15.52 -12.31 -7.78
C ASP A 63 15.69 -12.94 -6.39
N ASP A 64 14.84 -12.54 -5.41
CA ASP A 64 14.86 -12.97 -4.00
C ASP A 64 16.14 -12.56 -3.24
N GLU A 65 16.83 -11.53 -3.71
CA GLU A 65 18.01 -10.98 -3.03
C GLU A 65 17.59 -9.89 -2.03
N ALA A 66 18.19 -9.90 -0.84
CA ALA A 66 17.94 -8.90 0.18
C ALA A 66 18.32 -7.48 -0.30
N VAL A 67 17.39 -6.55 -0.12
CA VAL A 67 17.55 -5.13 -0.49
C VAL A 67 17.60 -4.28 0.78
N SER A 68 18.48 -3.28 0.81
CA SER A 68 18.48 -2.31 1.90
C SER A 68 17.18 -1.53 1.91
N ILE A 69 16.60 -1.31 3.09
CA ILE A 69 15.40 -0.47 3.22
C ILE A 69 15.63 0.96 2.71
N ASP A 70 16.88 1.43 2.66
CA ASP A 70 17.22 2.75 2.14
C ASP A 70 17.23 2.84 0.61
N ASP A 71 17.28 1.69 -0.07
CA ASP A 71 17.17 1.61 -1.54
C ASP A 71 15.70 1.55 -2.00
N VAL A 72 14.76 1.33 -1.06
CA VAL A 72 13.32 1.34 -1.35
C VAL A 72 12.84 2.78 -1.59
N PRO A 73 12.05 3.03 -2.66
CA PRO A 73 11.47 4.34 -2.93
C PRO A 73 10.81 4.95 -1.68
N PRO A 74 11.03 6.24 -1.37
CA PRO A 74 10.59 6.85 -0.13
C PRO A 74 9.09 6.66 0.19
N ALA A 75 8.22 6.82 -0.81
CA ALA A 75 6.77 6.65 -0.66
C ALA A 75 6.41 5.19 -0.35
N LEU A 76 7.01 4.22 -1.06
CA LEU A 76 6.79 2.79 -0.82
C LEU A 76 7.33 2.36 0.55
N ARG A 77 8.46 2.92 0.96
CA ARG A 77 9.04 2.73 2.29
C ARG A 77 8.12 3.28 3.39
N ALA A 78 7.46 4.41 3.16
CA ALA A 78 6.45 4.93 4.08
C ALA A 78 5.22 4.02 4.15
N LEU A 79 4.74 3.48 3.02
CA LEU A 79 3.67 2.49 3.00
C LEU A 79 4.03 1.24 3.84
N LEU A 80 5.22 0.66 3.62
CA LEU A 80 5.71 -0.49 4.40
C LEU A 80 5.71 -0.20 5.91
N ARG A 81 6.17 0.99 6.30
CA ARG A 81 6.15 1.41 7.71
C ARG A 81 4.72 1.60 8.24
N ALA A 82 3.79 2.08 7.43
CA ALA A 82 2.38 2.20 7.82
C ALA A 82 1.76 0.82 8.13
N VAL A 83 2.03 -0.18 7.29
CA VAL A 83 1.59 -1.58 7.48
C VAL A 83 2.21 -2.16 8.76
N LEU A 84 3.52 -2.03 8.93
CA LEU A 84 4.22 -2.53 10.13
C LEU A 84 3.75 -1.83 11.41
N ALA A 85 3.53 -0.52 11.38
CA ALA A 85 2.98 0.23 12.50
C ALA A 85 1.58 -0.28 12.88
N SER A 86 0.74 -0.57 11.88
CA SER A 86 -0.60 -1.11 12.12
C SER A 86 -0.55 -2.51 12.72
N LEU A 87 0.29 -3.41 12.17
CA LEU A 87 0.48 -4.77 12.68
C LEU A 87 1.04 -4.80 14.11
N ASN A 88 1.86 -3.82 14.48
CA ASN A 88 2.47 -3.71 15.81
C ASN A 88 1.68 -2.80 16.76
N ALA A 89 0.40 -2.56 16.49
CA ALA A 89 -0.51 -1.79 17.34
C ALA A 89 -0.05 -0.34 17.65
N ALA A 90 0.59 0.32 16.68
CA ALA A 90 1.04 1.72 16.75
C ALA A 90 0.26 2.61 15.75
N PRO A 91 -1.06 2.80 15.93
CA PRO A 91 -1.92 3.46 14.93
C PRO A 91 -1.57 4.94 14.66
N GLY A 92 -0.98 5.64 15.63
CA GLY A 92 -0.48 7.01 15.42
C GLY A 92 0.62 7.09 14.37
N ASP A 93 1.48 6.08 14.33
CA ASP A 93 2.58 5.98 13.37
C ASP A 93 2.05 5.58 11.98
N THR A 94 0.99 4.76 11.92
CA THR A 94 0.30 4.44 10.66
C THR A 94 -0.20 5.71 9.97
N HIS A 95 -0.97 6.54 10.66
CA HIS A 95 -1.49 7.79 10.08
C HIS A 95 -0.36 8.74 9.66
N PHE A 96 0.69 8.86 10.48
CA PHE A 96 1.86 9.67 10.13
C PHE A 96 2.49 9.22 8.80
N HIS A 97 2.73 7.92 8.64
CA HIS A 97 3.34 7.38 7.43
C HIS A 97 2.44 7.50 6.20
N LEU A 98 1.12 7.30 6.33
CA LEU A 98 0.17 7.52 5.24
C LEU A 98 0.11 9.00 4.82
N GLY A 99 0.16 9.92 5.79
CA GLY A 99 0.26 11.35 5.53
C GLY A 99 1.53 11.72 4.75
N LEU A 100 2.67 11.05 5.00
CA LEU A 100 3.89 11.25 4.22
C LEU A 100 3.71 10.84 2.75
N VAL A 101 3.03 9.72 2.48
CA VAL A 101 2.72 9.30 1.11
C VAL A 101 1.77 10.30 0.44
N ALA A 102 0.71 10.70 1.12
CA ALA A 102 -0.28 11.62 0.57
C ALA A 102 0.34 13.00 0.24
N ALA A 103 1.27 13.45 1.08
CA ALA A 103 2.02 14.69 0.91
C ALA A 103 3.14 14.62 -0.14
N ASP A 104 3.42 13.45 -0.73
CA ASP A 104 4.46 13.31 -1.75
C ASP A 104 4.14 14.21 -2.96
N PRO A 105 5.05 15.10 -3.38
CA PRO A 105 4.83 15.99 -4.51
C PRO A 105 4.77 15.26 -5.85
N ASP A 106 5.35 14.05 -5.95
CA ASP A 106 5.35 13.25 -7.16
C ASP A 106 4.07 12.40 -7.28
N PRO A 107 3.15 12.72 -8.22
CA PRO A 107 1.95 11.94 -8.42
C PRO A 107 2.25 10.50 -8.87
N LEU A 108 3.38 10.25 -9.56
CA LEU A 108 3.74 8.90 -9.97
C LEU A 108 4.13 8.04 -8.77
N ALA A 109 4.87 8.59 -7.81
CA ALA A 109 5.18 7.90 -6.56
C ALA A 109 3.90 7.53 -5.77
N ARG A 110 2.90 8.41 -5.75
CA ARG A 110 1.60 8.13 -5.12
C ARG A 110 0.80 7.04 -5.86
N ILE A 111 0.79 7.07 -7.19
CA ILE A 111 0.15 6.03 -8.01
C ILE A 111 0.84 4.68 -7.77
N ASP A 112 2.17 4.67 -7.77
CA ASP A 112 2.97 3.46 -7.54
C ASP A 112 2.66 2.84 -6.17
N VAL A 113 2.58 3.67 -5.12
CA VAL A 113 2.17 3.22 -3.78
C VAL A 113 0.74 2.67 -3.75
N ALA A 114 -0.22 3.34 -4.39
CA ALA A 114 -1.59 2.85 -4.45
C ALA A 114 -1.68 1.50 -5.18
N MET A 115 -0.90 1.33 -6.25
CA MET A 115 -0.79 0.06 -6.97
C MET A 115 -0.20 -1.05 -6.10
N HIS A 116 0.90 -0.79 -5.38
CA HIS A 116 1.49 -1.76 -4.46
C HIS A 116 0.51 -2.17 -3.36
N ALA A 117 -0.17 -1.21 -2.74
CA ALA A 117 -1.16 -1.48 -1.71
C ALA A 117 -2.33 -2.32 -2.24
N LEU A 118 -2.82 -2.02 -3.45
CA LEU A 118 -3.88 -2.78 -4.11
C LEU A 118 -3.44 -4.21 -4.44
N MET A 119 -2.24 -4.39 -5.01
CA MET A 119 -1.70 -5.71 -5.32
C MET A 119 -1.53 -6.58 -4.07
N TRP A 120 -1.02 -5.99 -2.98
CA TRP A 120 -0.92 -6.72 -1.71
C TRP A 120 -2.29 -7.08 -1.15
N ALA A 121 -3.26 -6.15 -1.18
CA ALA A 121 -4.61 -6.41 -0.71
C ALA A 121 -5.28 -7.54 -1.52
N ASP A 122 -5.13 -7.53 -2.85
CA ASP A 122 -5.64 -8.59 -3.75
C ASP A 122 -5.07 -9.96 -3.39
N VAL A 123 -3.73 -10.08 -3.39
CA VAL A 123 -3.01 -11.32 -3.01
C VAL A 123 -3.41 -11.80 -1.62
N LEU A 124 -3.58 -10.88 -0.67
CA LEU A 124 -3.88 -11.24 0.71
C LEU A 124 -5.36 -11.56 0.92
N SER A 125 -6.26 -11.01 0.11
CA SER A 125 -7.72 -11.22 0.18
C SER A 125 -8.17 -12.55 -0.43
N ALA A 126 -7.42 -13.10 -1.38
CA ALA A 126 -7.73 -14.38 -2.01
C ALA A 126 -7.79 -15.56 -1.02
N ASP A 127 -7.23 -15.41 0.18
CA ASP A 127 -7.23 -16.41 1.24
C ASP A 127 -8.26 -16.12 2.36
N LEU A 128 -9.12 -15.10 2.21
CA LEU A 128 -10.17 -14.75 3.18
C LEU A 128 -11.56 -15.32 2.80
N ASP A 129 -11.71 -15.90 1.61
CA ASP A 129 -12.90 -16.61 1.12
C ASP A 129 -12.81 -18.13 1.34
#